data_AF-A0A451A2N8-F1
#
_entry.id   AF-A0A451A2N8-F1
#
_cell.length_a   1.000
_cell.length_b   1.000
_cell.length_c   1.000
_cell.angle_alpha   90.00
_cell.angle_beta   90.00
_cell.angle_gamma   90.00
#
_symmetry.space_group_name_H-M   'P 1'
#
loop_
_entity.id
_entity.type
_entity.pdbx_description
1 polymer ?
#
loop_
_entity_poly.entity_id
_entity_poly.type
_entity_poly.pdbx_seq_one_letter_code
_entity_poly.pdbx_strand_id
1 'polypeptide(L)' 'MNQQYYDGIDKMEKMGVNKEYIQGWIGGFIENPEREEQRVTQAYEAGYEDGKNKDESNFGNWTGK' A
#
# COMPACT_ATOMS: atom_id res chain seq x y z
N MET A 1 -14.42 -9.30 8.74
CA MET A 1 -13.63 -8.09 8.38
C MET A 1 -12.27 -8.20 9.05
N ASN A 2 -11.18 -7.91 8.34
CA ASN A 2 -9.84 -7.85 8.93
C ASN A 2 -9.60 -6.41 9.42
N GLN A 3 -9.52 -6.20 10.74
CA GLN A 3 -9.42 -4.85 11.30
C GLN A 3 -8.14 -4.12 10.88
N GLN A 4 -7.00 -4.83 10.87
CA GLN A 4 -5.71 -4.26 10.48
C GLN A 4 -5.75 -3.70 9.04
N TYR A 5 -6.43 -4.40 8.13
CA TYR A 5 -6.60 -3.93 6.75
C TYR A 5 -7.31 -2.57 6.70
N TYR A 6 -8.44 -2.44 7.40
CA TYR A 6 -9.23 -1.21 7.38
C TYR A 6 -8.51 -0.06 8.11
N ASP A 7 -7.90 -0.35 9.26
CA ASP A 7 -7.15 0.63 10.04
C ASP A 7 -5.92 1.12 9.26
N GLY A 8 -5.23 0.23 8.56
CA GLY A 8 -4.09 0.56 7.70
C GLY A 8 -4.48 1.51 6.55
N ILE A 9 -5.59 1.24 5.87
CA ILE A 9 -6.11 2.11 4.80
C ILE A 9 -6.52 3.47 5.36
N ASP A 10 -7.32 3.50 6.43
CA ASP A 10 -7.79 4.74 7.06
C ASP A 10 -6.60 5.62 7.51
N LYS A 11 -5.57 5.00 8.09
CA LYS A 11 -4.33 5.66 8.48
C LYS A 11 -3.59 6.26 7.28
N MET A 12 -3.40 5.49 6.20
CA MET A 12 -2.72 5.99 4.99
C MET A 12 -3.49 7.15 4.33
N GLU A 13 -4.82 7.06 4.25
CA GLU A 13 -5.67 8.11 3.68
C GLU A 13 -5.58 9.40 4.51
N LYS A 14 -5.67 9.30 5.85
CA LYS A 14 -5.52 10.45 6.76
C LYS A 14 -4.13 11.08 6.69
N MET A 15 -3.10 10.28 6.48
CA MET A 15 -1.72 10.75 6.32
C MET A 15 -1.47 11.42 4.96
N GLY A 16 -2.34 11.23 3.97
CA GLY A 16 -2.09 11.73 2.61
C GLY A 16 -0.98 10.96 1.90
N VAL A 17 -0.91 9.64 2.13
CA VAL A 17 0.03 8.74 1.46
C VAL A 17 -0.27 8.68 -0.04
N ASN A 18 0.79 8.52 -0.85
CA ASN A 18 0.70 8.36 -2.29
C ASN A 18 -0.31 7.27 -2.67
N LYS A 19 -1.20 7.56 -3.62
CA LYS A 19 -2.29 6.67 -4.01
C LYS A 19 -1.81 5.35 -4.60
N GLU A 20 -0.73 5.36 -5.38
CA GLU A 20 -0.17 4.13 -5.96
C GLU A 20 0.42 3.24 -4.88
N TYR A 21 1.06 3.81 -3.85
CA TYR A 21 1.51 3.06 -2.68
C TYR A 21 0.34 2.41 -1.93
N ILE A 22 -0.75 3.17 -1.67
CA ILE A 22 -1.95 2.62 -1.02
C ILE A 22 -2.51 1.43 -1.81
N GLN A 23 -2.60 1.56 -3.14
CA GLN A 23 -3.10 0.50 -3.99
C GLN A 23 -2.17 -0.73 -4.02
N GLY A 24 -0.85 -0.52 -4.01
CA GLY A 24 0.12 -1.57 -3.82
C GLY A 24 -0.11 -2.31 -2.51
N TRP A 25 -0.16 -1.58 -1.40
CA TRP A 25 -0.34 -2.14 -0.07
C TRP A 25 -1.63 -2.94 0.08
N ILE A 26 -2.75 -2.42 -0.45
CA ILE A 26 -4.02 -3.15 -0.51
C ILE A 26 -3.84 -4.47 -1.28
N GLY A 27 -3.24 -4.42 -2.47
CA GLY A 27 -3.04 -5.60 -3.32
C GLY A 27 -2.16 -6.65 -2.65
N GLY A 28 -1.06 -6.24 -2.02
CA GLY A 28 -0.15 -7.13 -1.31
C GLY A 28 -0.78 -7.75 -0.07
N PHE A 29 -1.54 -6.97 0.71
CA PHE A 29 -2.18 -7.43 1.94
C PHE A 29 -3.19 -8.56 1.70
N ILE A 30 -3.91 -8.51 0.57
CA ILE A 30 -4.90 -9.53 0.18
C ILE A 30 -4.33 -10.55 -0.82
N GLU A 31 -3.02 -10.51 -1.07
CA GLU A 31 -2.30 -11.43 -1.97
C GLU A 31 -2.89 -11.49 -3.39
N ASN A 32 -3.35 -10.34 -3.91
CA ASN A 32 -3.76 -10.23 -5.30
C ASN A 32 -2.56 -10.40 -6.24
N PRO A 33 -2.74 -10.92 -7.46
CA PRO A 33 -1.70 -10.86 -8.49
C PRO A 33 -1.21 -9.43 -8.70
N GLU A 34 0.10 -9.27 -8.90
CA GLU A 34 0.68 -7.99 -9.24
C GLU A 34 0.12 -7.45 -10.56
N ARG A 35 0.07 -6.12 -10.67
CA ARG A 35 -0.32 -5.44 -11.91
C ARG A 35 0.68 -5.77 -13.02
N GLU A 36 0.21 -5.62 -14.26
CA GLU A 36 1.07 -5.67 -15.45
C GLU A 36 2.26 -4.71 -15.30
N GLU A 37 3.46 -5.14 -15.72
CA GLU A 37 4.72 -4.39 -15.59
C GLU A 37 4.63 -2.93 -16.07
N GLN A 38 3.85 -2.67 -17.13
CA GLN A 38 3.65 -1.32 -17.67
C GLN A 38 2.83 -0.38 -16.78
N ARG A 39 2.12 -0.91 -15.78
CA ARG A 39 1.27 -0.18 -14.83
C ARG A 39 1.85 -0.15 -13.42
N VAL A 40 3.02 -0.75 -13.25
CA VAL A 40 3.75 -0.78 -12.00
C VAL A 40 4.55 0.52 -11.87
N THR A 41 4.52 1.10 -10.68
CA THR A 41 5.31 2.28 -10.31
C THR A 41 6.13 1.98 -9.08
N GLN A 42 7.20 2.74 -8.83
CA GLN A 42 8.02 2.56 -7.63
C GLN A 42 7.19 2.63 -6.33
N ALA A 43 6.20 3.51 -6.29
CA ALA A 43 5.29 3.62 -5.15
C ALA A 43 4.43 2.36 -4.99
N TYR A 44 3.88 1.84 -6.09
CA TYR A 44 3.10 0.61 -6.09
C TYR A 44 3.93 -0.60 -5.63
N GLU A 45 5.14 -0.80 -6.15
CA GLU A 45 6.00 -1.94 -5.79
C GLU A 45 6.34 -1.91 -4.29
N ALA A 46 6.74 -0.75 -3.78
CA ALA A 46 7.02 -0.58 -2.36
C ALA A 46 5.79 -0.86 -1.50
N GLY A 47 4.62 -0.33 -1.91
CA GLY A 47 3.37 -0.60 -1.25
C GLY A 47 3.03 -2.09 -1.24
N TYR A 48 3.17 -2.77 -2.39
CA TYR A 48 2.83 -4.17 -2.54
C TYR A 48 3.68 -5.10 -1.67
N GLU A 49 4.98 -4.86 -1.60
CA GLU A 49 5.87 -5.61 -0.70
C GLU A 49 5.57 -5.34 0.78
N ASP A 50 5.35 -4.07 1.16
CA ASP A 50 4.94 -3.74 2.53
C ASP A 50 3.58 -4.38 2.88
N GLY A 51 2.64 -4.40 1.92
CA GLY A 51 1.31 -5.00 2.05
C GLY A 51 1.37 -6.51 2.28
N LYS A 52 2.18 -7.24 1.50
CA LYS A 52 2.42 -8.69 1.70
C LYS A 52 2.94 -9.01 3.09
N ASN A 53 3.80 -8.14 3.61
CA ASN A 53 4.36 -8.26 4.96
C ASN A 53 3.46 -7.68 6.06
N LYS A 54 2.35 -7.03 5.68
CA LYS A 54 1.43 -6.31 6.58
C LYS A 54 2.15 -5.24 7.41
N ASP A 55 3.18 -4.63 6.82
CA ASP A 55 4.00 -3.61 7.45
C ASP A 55 3.35 -2.23 7.26
N GLU A 56 3.27 -1.46 8.35
CA GLU A 56 2.70 -0.12 8.39
C GLU A 56 3.74 0.96 8.76
N SER A 57 5.00 0.55 8.99
CA SER A 57 6.08 1.43 9.43
C SER A 57 6.54 2.40 8.34
N ASN A 58 6.34 2.03 7.07
CA ASN A 58 6.83 2.76 5.91
C ASN A 58 5.84 3.79 5.34
N PHE A 59 4.62 3.90 5.86
CA PHE A 59 3.59 4.82 5.33
C PHE A 59 4.07 6.28 5.24
N GLY A 60 4.79 6.74 6.27
CA GLY A 60 5.33 8.09 6.32
C GLY A 60 6.30 8.42 5.19
N ASN A 61 6.99 7.41 4.64
CA ASN A 61 7.95 7.60 3.55
C ASN A 61 7.28 7.98 2.23
N TRP A 62 5.96 7.78 2.11
CA TRP A 62 5.18 7.99 0.89
C TRP A 62 4.15 9.12 1.01
N THR A 63 4.22 9.91 2.08
CA THR A 63 3.37 11.09 2.25
C THR A 63 3.81 12.24 1.34
N GLY A 64 2.88 12.84 0.60
CA GLY A 64 3.14 14.00 -0.26
C GLY A 64 4.00 13.73 -1.51
N LYS A 65 4.20 12.45 -1.86
CA LYS A 65 4.91 12.01 -3.06
C LYS A 65 3.94 11.64 -4.17
#